data_AF-A0A5D0P5L8-F1
#
_entry.id   AF-A0A5D0P5L8-F1
#
_cell.length_a   1.000
_cell.length_b   1.000
_cell.length_c   1.000
_cell.angle_alpha   90.00
_cell.angle_beta   90.00
_cell.angle_gamma   90.00
#
_symmetry.space_group_name_H-M   'P 1'
#
loop_
_entity.id
_entity.type
_entity.pdbx_description
1 polymer ?
#
loop_
_entity_poly.entity_id
_entity_poly.type
_entity_poly.pdbx_seq_one_letter_code
_entity_poly.pdbx_strand_id
1 'polypeptide(L)'
;MKKVLAVVIAALALIAGGVPAAAAGGWAVTYLDPAPARFEEGKSYALGFWVLQHGTHPFEGKMEPVGLRLTAEGGQSLLFAGTALPEAAHYVASVVVPAGVWKVEGVQGPFAAYEVGTLTVPGGLRIKPVDPGLVDSVGESGQQYWGDVRPPGFPAGDEPVPSAPPAVSAAPTLSAPPAVAGAPAAPPVTAPPAVRTGDEGGGVPAYTLILAAAGGALLIWVVLGLPTRARRRREEEPDRPSEDTIVISG
;
A
#
# COMPACT_ATOMS: atom_id res chain seq x y z
N MET A 1 -10.07 2.53 -44.60
CA MET A 1 -10.09 3.69 -43.67
C MET A 1 -10.68 3.34 -42.30
N LYS A 2 -11.91 2.81 -42.20
CA LYS A 2 -12.54 2.46 -40.90
C LYS A 2 -11.76 1.44 -40.04
N LYS A 3 -11.13 0.44 -40.67
CA LYS A 3 -10.32 -0.57 -39.98
C LYS A 3 -8.99 -0.02 -39.42
N VAL A 4 -8.38 0.95 -40.11
CA VAL A 4 -7.14 1.61 -39.67
C VAL A 4 -7.42 2.53 -38.49
N LEU A 5 -8.55 3.26 -38.54
CA LEU A 5 -8.98 4.12 -37.44
C LEU A 5 -9.29 3.33 -36.16
N ALA A 6 -9.91 2.14 -36.29
CA ALA A 6 -10.19 1.27 -35.14
C ALA A 6 -8.91 0.74 -34.47
N VAL A 7 -7.88 0.41 -35.25
CA VAL A 7 -6.58 -0.05 -34.72
C VAL A 7 -5.83 1.09 -34.02
N VAL A 8 -5.90 2.31 -34.55
CA VAL A 8 -5.28 3.49 -33.93
C VAL A 8 -5.98 3.86 -32.61
N ILE A 9 -7.32 3.78 -32.55
CA ILE A 9 -8.08 4.04 -31.31
C ILE A 9 -7.79 2.97 -30.25
N ALA A 10 -7.68 1.70 -30.63
CA ALA A 10 -7.32 0.62 -29.70
C ALA A 10 -5.88 0.77 -29.17
N ALA A 11 -4.93 1.17 -30.02
CA ALA A 11 -3.56 1.44 -29.60
C ALA A 11 -3.45 2.65 -28.67
N LEU A 12 -4.22 3.72 -28.92
CA LEU A 12 -4.30 4.89 -28.02
C LEU A 12 -4.97 4.55 -26.67
N ALA A 13 -5.97 3.66 -26.66
CA ALA A 13 -6.59 3.19 -25.42
C ALA A 13 -5.62 2.35 -24.55
N LEU A 14 -4.72 1.58 -25.18
CA LEU A 14 -3.65 0.86 -24.48
C LEU A 14 -2.57 1.80 -23.91
N ILE A 15 -2.32 2.95 -24.54
CA ILE A 15 -1.37 3.97 -24.04
C ILE A 15 -2.01 4.81 -22.92
N ALA A 16 -3.31 5.08 -23.01
CA ALA A 16 -4.05 5.83 -21.98
C ALA A 16 -4.38 4.98 -20.74
N GLY A 17 -4.47 3.66 -20.89
CA GLY A 17 -4.66 2.70 -19.79
C GLY A 17 -3.36 2.38 -19.04
N GLY A 18 -2.55 3.41 -18.78
CA GLY A 18 -1.21 3.34 -18.20
C GLY A 18 -1.08 2.19 -17.20
N VAL A 19 -0.45 1.10 -17.66
CA VAL A 19 0.04 0.08 -16.74
C VAL A 19 1.01 0.84 -15.84
N PRO A 20 0.81 0.89 -14.52
CA PRO A 20 1.75 1.59 -13.65
C PRO A 20 3.15 1.02 -13.94
N ALA A 21 4.12 1.91 -14.12
CA ALA A 21 5.51 1.55 -14.32
C ALA A 21 6.04 0.88 -13.03
N ALA A 22 5.64 -0.36 -12.80
CA ALA A 22 5.98 -1.19 -11.66
C ALA A 22 6.49 -2.52 -12.20
N ALA A 23 7.53 -2.47 -13.03
CA ALA A 23 8.15 -3.66 -13.60
C ALA A 23 9.62 -3.39 -13.94
N ALA A 24 10.36 -2.86 -12.97
CA ALA A 24 11.80 -2.97 -12.77
C ALA A 24 12.12 -2.07 -11.56
N GLY A 25 11.84 -2.56 -10.35
CA GLY A 25 12.16 -1.85 -9.12
C GLY A 25 11.02 -1.13 -8.36
N GLY A 26 9.77 -1.55 -8.54
CA GLY A 26 8.58 -0.94 -7.92
C GLY A 26 8.10 -1.56 -6.61
N TRP A 27 8.99 -2.14 -5.79
CA TRP A 27 8.61 -2.75 -4.51
C TRP A 27 9.52 -2.32 -3.36
N ALA A 28 8.98 -2.39 -2.16
CA ALA A 28 9.72 -2.22 -0.92
C ALA A 28 9.31 -3.30 0.10
N VAL A 29 10.18 -3.54 1.08
CA VAL A 29 9.92 -4.44 2.20
C VAL A 29 9.92 -3.63 3.49
N THR A 30 8.95 -3.92 4.35
CA THR A 30 8.89 -3.36 5.69
C THR A 30 9.50 -4.35 6.70
N TYR A 31 10.59 -3.94 7.37
CA TYR A 31 11.23 -4.69 8.46
C TYR A 31 10.80 -4.10 9.79
N LEU A 32 10.42 -4.93 10.77
CA LEU A 32 10.14 -4.45 12.13
C LEU A 32 11.38 -4.56 13.01
N ASP A 33 11.59 -3.55 13.85
CA ASP A 33 12.50 -3.65 14.99
C ASP A 33 12.00 -4.73 15.97
N PRO A 34 12.85 -5.19 16.91
CA PRO A 34 12.44 -6.13 17.95
C PRO A 34 11.18 -5.65 18.69
N ALA A 35 10.07 -6.35 18.48
CA ALA A 35 8.81 -6.04 19.13
C ALA A 35 8.79 -6.56 20.59
N PRO A 36 7.95 -5.97 21.46
CA PRO A 36 7.69 -6.53 22.78
C PRO A 36 7.27 -8.01 22.70
N ALA A 37 7.73 -8.81 23.66
CA ALA A 37 7.38 -10.24 23.72
C ALA A 37 5.86 -10.47 23.91
N ARG A 38 5.16 -9.51 24.54
CA ARG A 38 3.72 -9.57 24.75
C ARG A 38 3.06 -8.20 24.55
N PHE A 39 1.91 -8.22 23.90
CA PHE A 39 0.97 -7.13 23.74
C PHE A 39 -0.25 -7.37 24.64
N GLU A 40 -0.79 -6.27 25.16
CA GLU A 40 -1.98 -6.22 26.01
C GLU A 40 -2.98 -5.30 25.34
N GLU A 41 -4.26 -5.58 25.53
CA GLU A 41 -5.34 -4.74 25.02
C GLU A 41 -5.27 -3.32 25.59
N GLY A 42 -5.49 -2.32 24.73
CA GLY A 42 -5.61 -0.92 25.13
C GLY A 42 -4.31 -0.27 25.60
N LYS A 43 -3.20 -1.02 25.70
CA LYS A 43 -1.88 -0.48 26.03
C LYS A 43 -1.21 0.09 24.79
N SER A 44 -0.54 1.23 24.97
CA SER A 44 0.26 1.87 23.91
C SER A 44 1.64 1.23 23.80
N TYR A 45 2.08 1.02 22.56
CA TYR A 45 3.40 0.51 22.21
C TYR A 45 4.01 1.37 21.11
N ALA A 46 5.31 1.66 21.20
CA ALA A 46 6.07 2.24 20.10
C ALA A 46 6.73 1.11 19.30
N LEU A 47 6.37 1.00 18.01
CA LEU A 47 6.95 0.01 17.10
C LEU A 47 7.81 0.73 16.09
N GLY A 48 9.12 0.48 16.13
CA GLY A 48 10.05 0.94 15.11
C GLY A 48 10.06 0.00 13.91
N PHE A 49 10.20 0.56 12.71
CA PHE A 49 10.20 -0.19 11.46
C PHE A 49 10.98 0.52 10.35
N TRP A 50 11.49 -0.26 9.40
CA TRP A 50 12.26 0.20 8.26
C TRP A 50 11.51 -0.08 6.96
N VAL A 51 11.56 0.83 5.99
CA VAL A 51 10.95 0.63 4.67
C VAL A 51 12.03 0.68 3.58
N LEU A 52 12.44 -0.48 3.08
CA LEU A 52 13.58 -0.58 2.17
C LEU A 52 13.12 -0.87 0.75
N GLN A 53 13.53 -0.02 -0.19
CA GLN A 53 13.38 -0.29 -1.60
C GLN A 53 14.18 -1.54 -1.95
N HIS A 54 13.51 -2.44 -2.66
CA HIS A 54 14.02 -3.76 -3.00
C HIS A 54 14.61 -4.54 -1.81
N GLY A 55 14.13 -4.24 -0.60
CA GLY A 55 14.56 -4.92 0.61
C GLY A 55 16.02 -4.69 0.99
N THR A 56 16.73 -3.73 0.38
CA THR A 56 18.19 -3.60 0.58
C THR A 56 18.65 -2.20 0.93
N HIS A 57 17.93 -1.15 0.53
CA HIS A 57 18.37 0.23 0.67
C HIS A 57 17.20 1.21 0.87
N PRO A 58 17.44 2.43 1.39
CA PRO A 58 16.41 3.47 1.46
C PRO A 58 15.91 3.89 0.07
N PHE A 59 14.62 4.18 -0.04
CA PHE A 59 14.07 4.79 -1.27
C PHE A 59 14.46 6.26 -1.38
N GLU A 60 15.06 6.63 -2.50
CA GLU A 60 15.29 8.04 -2.85
C GLU A 60 14.01 8.67 -3.42
N GLY A 61 13.16 9.18 -2.54
CA GLY A 61 11.92 9.83 -2.94
C GLY A 61 11.00 10.18 -1.78
N LYS A 62 9.75 10.51 -2.10
CA LYS A 62 8.71 10.79 -1.09
C LYS A 62 8.05 9.48 -0.66
N MET A 63 8.18 9.12 0.61
CA MET A 63 7.62 7.88 1.18
C MET A 63 6.18 8.04 1.72
N GLU A 64 5.59 9.22 1.61
CA GLU A 64 4.28 9.49 2.22
C GLU A 64 3.12 8.94 1.38
N PRO A 65 2.11 8.28 2.00
CA PRO A 65 2.00 7.98 3.43
C PRO A 65 2.85 6.77 3.87
N VAL A 66 3.36 6.81 5.10
CA VAL A 66 4.12 5.71 5.73
C VAL A 66 3.51 5.34 7.07
N GLY A 67 3.47 4.04 7.41
CA GLY A 67 2.85 3.59 8.67
C GLY A 67 2.63 2.09 8.77
N LEU A 68 1.90 1.67 9.79
CA LEU A 68 1.47 0.30 10.01
C LEU A 68 -0.05 0.21 9.92
N ARG A 69 -0.56 -0.70 9.09
CA ARG A 69 -1.97 -1.05 9.01
C ARG A 69 -2.22 -2.40 9.66
N LEU A 70 -3.18 -2.44 10.58
CA LEU A 70 -3.62 -3.65 11.26
C LEU A 70 -5.04 -3.97 10.81
N THR A 71 -5.26 -5.12 10.18
CA THR A 71 -6.58 -5.55 9.68
C THR A 71 -7.02 -6.81 10.40
N ALA A 72 -8.16 -6.74 11.08
CA ALA A 72 -8.80 -7.90 11.70
C ALA A 72 -9.46 -8.79 10.63
N GLU A 73 -9.73 -10.05 10.98
CA GLU A 73 -10.39 -11.01 10.08
C GLU A 73 -11.76 -10.52 9.56
N GLY A 74 -12.50 -9.79 10.38
CA GLY A 74 -13.78 -9.16 10.00
C GLY A 74 -13.66 -7.92 9.11
N GLY A 75 -12.46 -7.56 8.65
CA GLY A 75 -12.20 -6.42 7.77
C GLY A 75 -12.02 -5.07 8.45
N GLN A 76 -12.21 -4.98 9.77
CA GLN A 76 -11.88 -3.77 10.53
C GLN A 76 -10.38 -3.47 10.37
N SER A 77 -10.06 -2.22 10.02
CA SER A 77 -8.68 -1.78 9.83
C SER A 77 -8.35 -0.60 10.74
N LEU A 78 -7.17 -0.67 11.37
CA LEU A 78 -6.53 0.42 12.10
C LEU A 78 -5.30 0.87 11.31
N LEU A 79 -5.10 2.18 11.17
CA LEU A 79 -3.91 2.75 10.54
C LEU A 79 -3.16 3.61 11.55
N PHE A 80 -1.89 3.30 11.74
CA PHE A 80 -0.99 4.04 12.61
C PHE A 80 0.08 4.69 11.73
N ALA A 81 0.08 6.03 11.68
CA ALA A 81 1.08 6.77 10.91
C ALA A 81 2.48 6.56 11.49
N GLY A 82 3.47 6.44 10.60
CA GLY A 82 4.88 6.41 10.94
C GLY A 82 5.46 7.82 11.03
N THR A 83 6.22 8.07 12.08
CA THR A 83 7.07 9.27 12.21
C THR A 83 8.49 8.89 11.82
N ALA A 84 9.11 9.65 10.92
CA ALA A 84 10.50 9.43 10.53
C ALA A 84 11.46 9.62 11.72
N LEU A 85 12.44 8.73 11.82
CA LEU A 85 13.57 8.81 12.74
C LEU A 85 14.80 9.41 11.99
N PRO A 86 15.90 9.75 12.70
CA PRO A 86 17.09 10.33 12.06
C PRO A 86 17.73 9.42 11.00
N GLU A 87 17.60 8.11 11.17
CA GLU A 87 18.12 7.12 10.24
C GLU A 87 17.23 7.02 8.99
N ALA A 88 17.88 7.00 7.82
CA ALA A 88 17.18 6.90 6.55
C ALA A 88 16.28 5.66 6.51
N ALA A 89 15.05 5.85 6.05
CA ALA A 89 14.01 4.82 5.98
C ALA A 89 13.60 4.18 7.31
N HIS A 90 14.01 4.72 8.47
CA HIS A 90 13.57 4.28 9.78
C HIS A 90 12.42 5.13 10.29
N TYR A 91 11.39 4.49 10.83
CA TYR A 91 10.16 5.12 11.29
C TYR A 91 9.71 4.51 12.61
N VAL A 92 8.88 5.24 13.35
CA VAL A 92 8.20 4.74 14.55
C VAL A 92 6.70 5.01 14.47
N ALA A 93 5.88 4.02 14.84
CA ALA A 93 4.44 4.15 14.99
C ALA A 93 4.03 3.89 16.45
N SER A 94 3.18 4.76 16.99
CA SER A 94 2.53 4.54 18.30
C SER A 94 1.22 3.79 18.08
N VAL A 95 1.13 2.56 18.60
CA VAL A 95 0.00 1.66 18.37
C VAL A 95 -0.75 1.37 19.65
N VAL A 96 -2.08 1.39 19.58
CA VAL A 96 -2.99 0.94 20.62
C VAL A 96 -3.97 -0.03 19.95
N VAL A 97 -3.92 -1.30 20.35
CA VAL A 97 -4.60 -2.37 19.62
C VAL A 97 -5.61 -3.06 20.55
N PRO A 98 -6.88 -3.19 20.14
CA PRO A 98 -7.87 -3.99 20.86
C PRO A 98 -7.54 -5.48 20.86
N ALA A 99 -8.18 -6.25 21.74
CA ALA A 99 -8.06 -7.70 21.70
C ALA A 99 -8.50 -8.26 20.33
N GLY A 100 -7.79 -9.28 19.84
CA GLY A 100 -8.07 -9.92 18.56
C GLY A 100 -6.82 -10.44 17.84
N VAL A 101 -7.04 -10.92 16.62
CA VAL A 101 -5.99 -11.34 15.68
C VAL A 101 -5.97 -10.37 14.52
N TRP A 102 -4.79 -9.83 14.21
CA TRP A 102 -4.61 -8.74 13.27
C TRP A 102 -3.52 -9.10 12.26
N LYS A 103 -3.84 -9.00 10.97
CA LYS A 103 -2.81 -8.95 9.93
C LYS A 103 -2.11 -7.60 10.01
N VAL A 104 -0.77 -7.61 10.05
CA VAL A 104 0.06 -6.41 10.11
C VAL A 104 0.68 -6.16 8.74
N GLU A 105 0.48 -4.96 8.21
CA GLU A 105 1.02 -4.54 6.92
C GLU A 105 1.77 -3.21 7.06
N GLY A 106 2.91 -3.08 6.38
CA GLY A 106 3.59 -1.81 6.18
C GLY A 106 2.91 -1.01 5.08
N VAL A 107 2.54 0.23 5.38
CA VAL A 107 2.12 1.24 4.41
C VAL A 107 3.38 2.00 3.98
N GLN A 108 3.66 2.01 2.68
CA GLN A 108 4.97 2.37 2.13
C GLN A 108 4.87 3.27 0.89
N GLY A 109 4.10 4.35 1.01
CA GLY A 109 3.97 5.40 -0.01
C GLY A 109 3.63 4.87 -1.39
N PRO A 110 4.52 5.04 -2.39
CA PRO A 110 4.26 4.62 -3.77
C PRO A 110 4.30 3.10 -3.98
N PHE A 111 4.76 2.34 -2.99
CA PHE A 111 4.88 0.89 -3.10
C PHE A 111 3.63 0.18 -2.58
N ALA A 112 3.38 -1.04 -3.08
CA ALA A 112 2.32 -1.90 -2.57
C ALA A 112 2.53 -2.17 -1.08
N ALA A 113 1.45 -2.29 -0.30
CA ALA A 113 1.57 -2.62 1.13
C ALA A 113 2.28 -3.96 1.32
N TYR A 114 3.15 -4.04 2.32
CA TYR A 114 3.94 -5.23 2.60
C TYR A 114 3.38 -5.98 3.81
N GLU A 115 3.07 -7.28 3.66
CA GLU A 115 2.60 -8.09 4.78
C GLU A 115 3.76 -8.43 5.72
N VAL A 116 3.75 -7.83 6.91
CA VAL A 116 4.80 -7.99 7.91
C VAL A 116 4.56 -9.24 8.77
N GLY A 117 3.29 -9.57 9.05
CA GLY A 117 2.97 -10.75 9.86
C GLY A 117 1.61 -10.68 10.54
N THR A 118 1.50 -11.34 11.69
CA THR A 118 0.24 -11.46 12.45
C THR A 118 0.44 -11.11 13.92
N LEU A 119 -0.31 -10.14 14.41
CA LEU A 119 -0.36 -9.75 15.82
C LEU A 119 -1.57 -10.40 16.51
N THR A 120 -1.36 -11.03 17.66
CA THR A 120 -2.44 -11.47 18.55
C THR A 120 -2.44 -10.62 19.82
N VAL A 121 -3.60 -10.12 20.23
CA VAL A 121 -3.79 -9.31 21.45
C VAL A 121 -4.90 -9.92 22.31
N PRO A 122 -4.66 -10.21 23.60
CA PRO A 122 -3.35 -10.27 24.23
C PRO A 122 -2.53 -11.43 23.63
N GLY A 123 -1.22 -11.25 23.49
CA GLY A 123 -0.40 -12.23 22.77
C GLY A 123 0.88 -11.61 22.24
N GLY A 124 1.37 -12.09 21.11
CA GLY A 124 2.61 -11.62 20.51
C GLY A 124 2.47 -11.35 19.02
N LEU A 125 3.51 -10.73 18.45
CA LEU A 125 3.65 -10.51 17.03
C LEU A 125 4.49 -11.65 16.42
N ARG A 126 3.90 -12.38 15.47
CA ARG A 126 4.62 -13.33 14.62
C ARG A 126 4.98 -12.65 13.31
N ILE A 127 6.27 -12.43 13.10
CA ILE A 127 6.81 -11.86 11.86
C ILE A 127 6.82 -12.92 10.77
N LYS A 128 6.35 -12.56 9.58
CA LYS A 128 6.51 -13.34 8.36
C LYS A 128 7.93 -13.08 7.84
N PRO A 129 8.78 -14.11 7.70
CA PRO A 129 10.11 -13.91 7.15
C PRO A 129 10.05 -13.29 5.76
N VAL A 130 10.99 -12.39 5.48
CA VAL A 130 11.20 -11.86 4.13
C VAL A 130 11.68 -13.01 3.26
N ASP A 131 11.14 -13.11 2.03
CA ASP A 131 11.59 -14.10 1.06
C ASP A 131 13.04 -13.80 0.65
N PRO A 132 14.02 -14.68 0.96
CA PRO A 132 15.42 -14.45 0.61
C PRO A 132 15.63 -14.31 -0.90
N GLY A 133 14.87 -15.05 -1.72
CA GLY A 133 14.97 -14.98 -3.17
C GLY A 133 14.56 -13.62 -3.75
N LEU A 134 13.75 -12.85 -3.01
CA LEU A 134 13.38 -11.50 -3.39
C LEU A 134 14.53 -10.51 -3.17
N VAL A 135 15.30 -10.67 -2.08
CA VAL A 135 16.40 -9.78 -1.69
C VAL A 135 17.68 -10.10 -2.48
N ASP A 136 18.01 -11.39 -2.61
CA ASP A 136 19.24 -11.84 -3.28
C ASP A 136 19.26 -11.51 -4.78
N SER A 137 18.09 -11.30 -5.40
CA SER A 137 17.94 -11.02 -6.83
C SER A 137 18.39 -9.62 -7.26
N VAL A 138 18.63 -8.72 -6.30
CA VAL A 138 18.90 -7.29 -6.56
C VAL A 138 20.40 -7.00 -6.69
N GLY A 139 21.27 -7.94 -6.27
CA GLY A 139 22.71 -7.77 -6.26
C GLY A 139 23.19 -6.78 -5.19
N GLU A 140 24.41 -6.95 -4.70
CA GLU A 140 25.04 -5.96 -3.84
C GLU A 140 25.29 -4.68 -4.65
N SER A 141 24.41 -3.69 -4.51
CA SER A 141 24.79 -2.33 -4.86
C SER A 141 26.00 -2.00 -4.00
N GLY A 142 27.17 -1.76 -4.60
CA GLY A 142 28.41 -1.42 -3.87
C GLY A 142 28.36 -0.10 -3.09
N GLN A 143 27.16 0.46 -2.87
CA GLN A 143 26.90 1.57 -1.96
C GLN A 143 26.62 1.05 -0.55
N GLN A 144 27.31 1.61 0.43
CA GLN A 144 27.13 1.30 1.83
C GLN A 144 26.04 2.21 2.42
N TYR A 145 24.87 1.65 2.70
CA TYR A 145 23.72 2.40 3.24
C TYR A 145 23.67 2.41 4.77
N TRP A 146 24.41 1.52 5.43
CA TRP A 146 24.23 1.21 6.84
C TRP A 146 25.46 1.55 7.66
N GLY A 147 25.24 2.20 8.82
CA GLY A 147 26.24 2.39 9.87
C GLY A 147 25.93 1.49 11.08
N ASP A 148 26.15 2.03 12.28
CA ASP A 148 25.86 1.32 13.55
C ASP A 148 24.37 1.01 13.71
N VAL A 149 23.50 1.97 13.38
CA VAL A 149 22.04 1.80 13.39
C VAL A 149 21.60 1.36 12.01
N ARG A 150 20.91 0.22 11.96
CA ARG A 150 20.56 -0.46 10.70
C ARG A 150 19.35 -1.39 10.89
N PRO A 151 18.69 -1.79 9.79
CA PRO A 151 17.60 -2.76 9.86
C PRO A 151 18.09 -4.12 10.42
N PRO A 152 17.21 -4.88 11.09
CA PRO A 152 17.56 -6.19 11.62
C PRO A 152 18.05 -7.16 10.54
N GLY A 153 19.16 -7.84 10.79
CA GLY A 153 19.75 -8.83 9.88
C GLY A 153 20.73 -8.27 8.85
N PHE A 154 20.94 -6.95 8.80
CA PHE A 154 21.92 -6.33 7.90
C PHE A 154 23.31 -6.26 8.55
N PRO A 155 24.40 -6.38 7.77
CA PRO A 155 25.75 -6.15 8.27
C PRO A 155 25.95 -4.67 8.62
N ALA A 156 26.80 -4.41 9.61
CA ALA A 156 27.27 -3.04 9.86
C ALA A 156 28.17 -2.63 8.69
N GLY A 157 28.06 -1.38 8.24
CA GLY A 157 29.05 -0.80 7.35
C GLY A 157 30.26 -0.28 8.11
N ASP A 158 31.39 -0.14 7.42
CA ASP A 158 32.67 0.29 7.99
C ASP A 158 32.75 1.80 8.30
N GLU A 159 31.75 2.60 7.89
CA GLU A 159 31.71 4.06 8.05
C GLU A 159 30.31 4.56 8.47
N PRO A 160 30.23 5.60 9.32
CA PRO A 160 28.96 6.24 9.67
C PRO A 160 28.32 6.89 8.44
N VAL A 161 27.17 6.37 8.01
CA VAL A 161 26.39 6.98 6.92
C VAL A 161 25.65 8.20 7.47
N PRO A 162 25.67 9.36 6.79
CA PRO A 162 24.98 10.56 7.26
C PRO A 162 23.50 10.30 7.48
N SER A 163 22.98 10.66 8.67
CA SER A 163 21.56 10.75 8.94
C SER A 163 20.91 11.67 7.90
N ALA A 164 19.90 11.17 7.18
CA ALA A 164 19.13 12.02 6.29
C ALA A 164 18.46 13.11 7.14
N PRO A 165 18.52 14.40 6.76
CA PRO A 165 17.88 15.45 7.54
C PRO A 165 16.37 15.17 7.60
N PRO A 166 15.73 15.36 8.77
CA PRO A 166 14.29 15.17 8.88
C PRO A 166 13.60 16.07 7.84
N ALA A 167 12.65 15.50 7.10
CA ALA A 167 11.68 16.30 6.38
C ALA A 167 11.05 17.25 7.40
N VAL A 168 11.37 18.54 7.28
CA VAL A 168 10.84 19.61 8.13
C VAL A 168 9.33 19.68 7.90
N SER A 169 8.59 18.87 8.65
CA SER A 169 7.17 19.07 8.87
C SER A 169 7.06 20.27 9.80
N ALA A 170 6.83 21.45 9.22
CA ALA A 170 6.59 22.67 9.95
C ALA A 170 5.43 22.44 10.94
N ALA A 171 5.75 22.32 12.22
CA ALA A 171 4.75 22.43 13.28
C ALA A 171 4.14 23.83 13.20
N PRO A 172 2.81 23.98 13.27
CA PRO A 172 2.23 25.30 13.44
C PRO A 172 2.66 25.83 14.82
N THR A 173 3.41 26.92 14.82
CA THR A 173 3.69 27.70 16.03
C THR A 173 2.36 28.23 16.57
N LEU A 174 1.86 27.59 17.63
CA LEU A 174 0.85 28.21 18.50
C LEU A 174 1.54 29.33 19.26
N SER A 175 1.44 30.55 18.75
CA SER A 175 1.77 31.77 19.49
C SER A 175 0.86 31.84 20.73
N ALA A 176 1.42 31.57 21.90
CA ALA A 176 0.78 31.85 23.18
C ALA A 176 0.69 33.38 23.37
N PRO A 177 -0.46 33.94 23.77
CA PRO A 177 -0.55 35.34 24.14
C PRO A 177 0.17 35.59 25.48
N PRO A 178 0.82 36.76 25.68
CA PRO A 178 1.54 37.06 26.91
C PRO A 178 0.58 37.26 28.09
N ALA A 179 0.94 36.65 29.22
CA ALA A 179 0.28 36.85 30.51
C ALA A 179 0.51 38.26 31.03
N VAL A 180 -0.58 38.99 31.34
CA VAL A 180 -0.53 40.21 32.14
C VAL A 180 -1.05 39.87 33.53
N ALA A 181 -0.18 39.98 34.54
CA ALA A 181 -0.52 39.89 35.94
C ALA A 181 -0.99 41.26 36.46
N GLY A 182 -2.12 41.30 37.18
CA GLY A 182 -2.40 42.37 38.16
C GLY A 182 -3.82 42.92 38.27
N ALA A 183 -4.64 42.27 39.12
CA ALA A 183 -5.67 42.83 40.06
C ALA A 183 -6.98 43.46 39.53
N PRO A 184 -8.03 43.62 40.37
CA PRO A 184 -8.66 42.70 41.34
C PRO A 184 -10.18 42.51 41.08
N ALA A 185 -10.84 41.67 41.90
CA ALA A 185 -12.22 41.17 41.78
C ALA A 185 -13.35 42.19 42.04
N ALA A 186 -14.48 42.05 41.31
CA ALA A 186 -15.86 42.39 41.70
C ALA A 186 -16.90 41.70 40.73
N PRO A 187 -18.22 41.66 41.00
CA PRO A 187 -19.06 40.47 41.21
C PRO A 187 -19.95 40.06 39.99
N PRO A 188 -20.82 39.02 40.06
CA PRO A 188 -21.30 38.32 38.87
C PRO A 188 -22.46 39.05 38.19
N VAL A 189 -22.40 39.16 36.86
CA VAL A 189 -23.49 39.69 36.05
C VAL A 189 -24.10 38.56 35.22
N THR A 190 -25.34 38.27 35.59
CA THR A 190 -26.48 37.67 34.88
C THR A 190 -26.30 37.29 33.41
N ALA A 191 -26.60 36.03 33.10
CA ALA A 191 -26.69 35.49 31.74
C ALA A 191 -27.89 36.08 30.95
N PRO A 192 -27.71 36.41 29.66
CA PRO A 192 -28.82 36.58 28.71
C PRO A 192 -29.12 35.28 27.92
N PRO A 193 -30.33 35.17 27.33
CA PRO A 193 -30.99 33.91 27.04
C PRO A 193 -30.55 33.23 25.73
N ALA A 194 -30.84 31.92 25.68
CA ALA A 194 -30.69 31.05 24.53
C ALA A 194 -31.40 31.60 23.28
N VAL A 195 -30.61 31.87 22.24
CA VAL A 195 -31.12 32.09 20.89
C VAL A 195 -31.34 30.73 20.24
N ARG A 196 -32.59 30.47 19.88
CA ARG A 196 -32.98 29.42 18.94
C ARG A 196 -32.57 29.86 17.53
N THR A 197 -31.66 29.11 16.92
CA THR A 197 -31.55 28.96 15.46
C THR A 197 -31.91 27.49 15.20
N GLY A 198 -32.92 27.17 14.41
CA GLY A 198 -33.07 27.64 13.03
C GLY A 198 -32.70 26.44 12.16
N ASP A 199 -33.74 25.67 11.84
CA ASP A 199 -33.79 24.65 10.81
C ASP A 199 -33.17 25.16 9.50
N GLU A 200 -32.02 24.61 9.08
CA GLU A 200 -31.55 24.70 7.69
C GLU A 200 -30.84 23.41 7.29
N GLY A 201 -31.43 22.73 6.31
CA GLY A 201 -31.01 21.44 5.78
C GLY A 201 -29.65 21.48 5.09
N GLY A 202 -28.76 20.59 5.52
CA GLY A 202 -27.54 20.24 4.81
C GLY A 202 -27.85 19.37 3.60
N GLY A 203 -28.22 20.02 2.49
CA GLY A 203 -28.31 19.40 1.18
C GLY A 203 -26.96 18.85 0.74
N VAL A 204 -26.89 17.55 0.51
CA VAL A 204 -25.74 16.89 -0.10
C VAL A 204 -25.65 17.34 -1.56
N PRO A 205 -24.50 17.86 -2.03
CA PRO A 205 -24.39 18.33 -3.40
C PRO A 205 -24.59 17.21 -4.43
N ALA A 206 -25.46 17.47 -5.41
CA ALA A 206 -25.98 16.54 -6.42
C ALA A 206 -24.96 16.04 -7.48
N TYR A 207 -23.65 16.24 -7.27
CA TYR A 207 -22.59 15.76 -8.16
C TYR A 207 -21.92 14.46 -7.69
N THR A 208 -22.30 13.90 -6.53
CA THR A 208 -21.83 12.57 -6.09
C THR A 208 -22.65 11.40 -6.65
N LEU A 209 -23.71 11.67 -7.44
CA LEU A 209 -24.59 10.64 -8.04
C LEU A 209 -24.38 10.40 -9.56
N ILE A 210 -23.21 10.71 -10.13
CA ILE A 210 -22.90 10.46 -11.56
C ILE A 210 -21.66 9.57 -11.78
N LEU A 211 -21.19 8.83 -10.77
CA LEU A 211 -20.12 7.81 -10.95
C LEU A 211 -20.53 6.38 -10.54
N ALA A 212 -21.83 6.09 -10.56
CA ALA A 212 -22.36 4.74 -10.33
C ALA A 212 -23.44 4.37 -11.36
N ALA A 213 -23.20 4.59 -12.66
CA ALA A 213 -24.10 4.12 -13.73
C ALA A 213 -23.44 4.06 -15.12
N ALA A 214 -22.19 3.58 -15.25
CA ALA A 214 -21.58 3.41 -16.59
C ALA A 214 -20.59 2.23 -16.74
N GLY A 215 -20.56 1.27 -15.79
CA GLY A 215 -19.61 0.14 -15.80
C GLY A 215 -20.21 -1.26 -15.99
N GLY A 216 -21.51 -1.39 -16.27
CA GLY A 216 -22.24 -2.65 -16.08
C GLY A 216 -22.99 -3.23 -17.29
N ALA A 217 -22.77 -2.76 -18.52
CA ALA A 217 -23.61 -3.16 -19.67
C ALA A 217 -22.84 -3.57 -20.94
N LEU A 218 -21.62 -4.08 -20.84
CA LEU A 218 -20.84 -4.51 -22.02
C LEU A 218 -20.11 -5.86 -21.89
N LEU A 219 -20.58 -6.75 -20.99
CA LEU A 219 -20.06 -8.12 -20.86
C LEU A 219 -21.11 -9.23 -21.04
N ILE A 220 -22.34 -8.92 -21.50
CA ILE A 220 -23.40 -9.93 -21.66
C ILE A 220 -23.68 -10.29 -23.15
N TRP A 221 -23.00 -9.68 -24.13
CA TRP A 221 -23.30 -9.92 -25.56
C TRP A 221 -22.41 -10.94 -26.28
N VAL A 222 -21.45 -11.59 -25.61
CA VAL A 222 -20.51 -12.51 -26.27
C VAL A 222 -20.77 -14.01 -25.95
N VAL A 223 -21.72 -14.35 -25.07
CA VAL A 223 -21.92 -15.75 -24.61
C VAL A 223 -23.22 -16.42 -25.08
N LEU A 224 -24.17 -15.73 -25.73
CA LEU A 224 -25.38 -16.37 -26.30
C LEU A 224 -25.64 -15.93 -27.75
N GLY A 225 -25.16 -16.69 -28.73
CA GLY A 225 -25.50 -16.43 -30.14
C GLY A 225 -24.76 -17.26 -31.18
N LEU A 226 -24.64 -18.58 -30.99
CA LEU A 226 -24.35 -19.49 -32.11
C LEU A 226 -25.53 -19.48 -33.11
N PRO A 227 -25.26 -19.71 -34.40
CA PRO A 227 -25.87 -20.90 -34.97
C PRO A 227 -24.87 -21.78 -35.71
N THR A 228 -24.86 -23.02 -35.25
CA THR A 228 -24.44 -24.22 -35.97
C THR A 228 -25.29 -24.37 -37.24
N ARG A 229 -24.64 -24.55 -38.41
CA ARG A 229 -25.29 -25.17 -39.57
C ARG A 229 -24.39 -26.24 -40.18
N ALA A 230 -24.97 -27.42 -40.18
CA ALA A 230 -24.41 -28.70 -40.55
C ALA A 230 -24.21 -28.87 -42.07
N ARG A 231 -23.08 -29.49 -42.43
CA ARG A 231 -22.95 -30.79 -43.09
C ARG A 231 -23.79 -31.08 -44.36
N ARG A 232 -23.06 -31.38 -45.46
CA ARG A 232 -23.31 -32.24 -46.65
C ARG A 232 -23.15 -31.45 -47.96
N ARG A 233 -22.55 -31.94 -49.06
CA ARG A 233 -21.91 -33.20 -49.47
C ARG A 233 -21.49 -33.02 -50.95
N ARG A 234 -20.24 -33.37 -51.32
CA ARG A 234 -19.81 -33.98 -52.62
C ARG A 234 -18.28 -34.00 -52.59
N GLU A 235 -17.66 -35.15 -52.30
CA GLU A 235 -17.30 -36.22 -53.27
C GLU A 235 -16.25 -35.76 -54.27
N GLU A 236 -14.97 -36.06 -53.98
CA GLU A 236 -14.09 -36.80 -54.89
C GLU A 236 -12.87 -37.35 -54.14
N GLU A 237 -12.87 -38.67 -54.00
CA GLU A 237 -11.78 -39.64 -53.75
C GLU A 237 -11.75 -40.45 -55.08
N PRO A 238 -10.63 -40.98 -55.63
CA PRO A 238 -9.57 -41.71 -54.93
C PRO A 238 -8.12 -41.56 -55.48
N ASP A 239 -7.11 -41.94 -54.68
CA ASP A 239 -6.26 -43.11 -54.97
C ASP A 239 -5.21 -43.35 -53.86
N ARG A 240 -5.13 -44.60 -53.41
CA ARG A 240 -4.09 -45.19 -52.52
C ARG A 240 -2.87 -45.64 -53.38
N PRO A 241 -1.86 -46.38 -52.87
CA PRO A 241 -1.30 -46.63 -51.50
C PRO A 241 0.21 -46.25 -51.45
N SER A 242 0.98 -46.28 -50.36
CA SER A 242 1.61 -47.45 -49.70
C SER A 242 2.72 -46.91 -48.74
N GLU A 243 2.97 -47.60 -47.63
CA GLU A 243 4.29 -47.91 -47.00
C GLU A 243 5.33 -46.75 -46.82
N ASP A 244 5.89 -46.48 -45.63
CA ASP A 244 6.77 -47.40 -44.90
C ASP A 244 7.00 -46.97 -43.44
N THR A 245 7.09 -48.00 -42.60
CA THR A 245 7.60 -47.95 -41.22
C THR A 245 9.08 -48.31 -41.25
N ILE A 246 9.98 -47.46 -40.73
CA ILE A 246 11.26 -47.92 -40.18
C ILE A 246 11.57 -47.19 -38.87
N VAL A 247 11.48 -47.96 -37.78
CA VAL A 247 12.15 -47.73 -36.51
C VAL A 247 13.48 -48.47 -36.58
N ILE A 248 14.59 -47.79 -36.29
CA ILE A 248 15.83 -48.47 -35.88
C ILE A 248 16.32 -47.80 -34.60
N SER A 249 16.17 -48.53 -33.50
CA SER A 249 16.96 -48.38 -32.29
C SER A 249 18.21 -49.24 -32.41
N GLY A 250 19.35 -48.68 -32.05
CA GLY A 250 20.67 -49.32 -31.99
C GLY A 250 21.71 -48.28 -31.62
#